data_AF-A0A7G9YFV6-F1
#
_entry.id   AF-A0A7G9YFV6-F1
#
_cell.length_a   1.000
_cell.length_b   1.000
_cell.length_c   1.000
_cell.angle_alpha   90.00
_cell.angle_beta   90.00
_cell.angle_gamma   90.00
#
_symmetry.space_group_name_H-M   'P 1'
#
loop_
_entity.id
_entity.type
_entity.pdbx_description
1 polymer ?
#
loop_
_entity_poly.entity_id
_entity_poly.type
_entity_poly.pdbx_seq_one_letter_code
_entity_poly.pdbx_strand_id
1 'polypeptide(L)'
;MMEDRLRSLVPLPLRRGLLGPLGRIYPKYDFLPPPLRLKFLLTNLSCSHEEAYFRDMSMFLPETKQALYSQELKRRLGNYSPAHHFAPHFEKVKHCDLLSRILYIDIKTYMAEDILVKVDRMSMAHSLEVRSPFLDFELMEFVATIPATLKLNGKVSKYILKKSLEHRLPADILYRKKQGFSIPLSDWLRGELRGYVEDTLFSRTAKERGYFDYQEVEKIWQRHLRGITDYSAHIWALLMLELWHRVFVD
;
A
#
# COMPACT_ATOMS: atom_id res chain seq x y z
N MET A 1 0.65 -15.08 9.96
CA MET A 1 0.74 -16.34 10.73
C MET A 1 -0.45 -16.55 11.67
N MET A 2 -0.77 -15.64 12.60
CA MET A 2 -2.01 -15.77 13.40
C MET A 2 -3.26 -15.58 12.54
N GLU A 3 -3.29 -14.54 11.71
CA GLU A 3 -4.40 -14.27 10.81
C GLU A 3 -4.60 -15.39 9.78
N ASP A 4 -3.51 -15.91 9.21
CA ASP A 4 -3.56 -17.02 8.27
C ASP A 4 -4.08 -18.33 8.90
N ARG A 5 -3.63 -18.66 10.12
CA ARG A 5 -4.21 -19.77 10.90
C ARG A 5 -5.70 -19.57 11.19
N LEU A 6 -6.13 -18.34 11.51
CA LEU A 6 -7.55 -18.04 11.71
C LEU A 6 -8.35 -18.16 10.41
N ARG A 7 -7.77 -17.79 9.26
CA ARG A 7 -8.38 -17.95 7.94
C ARG A 7 -8.51 -19.41 7.53
N SER A 8 -7.59 -20.30 7.94
CA SER A 8 -7.67 -21.73 7.66
C SER A 8 -8.68 -22.46 8.56
N LEU A 9 -8.97 -21.93 9.76
CA LEU A 9 -9.92 -22.55 10.69
C LEU A 9 -11.38 -22.27 10.34
N VAL A 10 -11.68 -21.15 9.67
CA VAL A 10 -13.06 -20.73 9.37
C VAL A 10 -13.22 -20.46 7.87
N PRO A 11 -14.17 -21.13 7.17
CA PRO A 11 -14.41 -20.91 5.75
C PRO A 11 -14.77 -19.45 5.40
N LEU A 12 -14.38 -19.01 4.20
CA LEU A 12 -14.58 -17.63 3.74
C LEU A 12 -16.04 -17.16 3.81
N PRO A 13 -17.07 -17.94 3.41
CA PRO A 13 -18.47 -17.46 3.49
C PRO A 13 -18.88 -17.10 4.91
N LEU A 14 -18.46 -17.90 5.90
CA LEU A 14 -18.77 -17.67 7.31
C LEU A 14 -18.00 -16.46 7.87
N ARG A 15 -16.71 -16.34 7.55
CA ARG A 15 -15.91 -15.16 7.92
C ARG A 15 -16.48 -13.88 7.31
N ARG A 16 -16.87 -13.91 6.04
CA ARG A 16 -17.44 -12.76 5.33
C ARG A 16 -18.78 -12.34 5.96
N GLY A 17 -19.63 -13.30 6.30
CA GLY A 17 -20.93 -13.04 6.93
C GLY A 17 -20.84 -12.52 8.38
N LEU A 18 -19.95 -13.07 9.20
CA LEU A 18 -19.83 -12.71 10.61
C LEU A 18 -18.91 -11.50 10.83
N LEU A 19 -17.73 -11.50 10.22
CA LEU A 19 -16.68 -10.49 10.47
C LEU A 19 -16.80 -9.27 9.55
N GLY A 20 -17.42 -9.42 8.38
CA GLY A 20 -17.62 -8.31 7.43
C GLY A 20 -18.44 -7.17 8.02
N PRO A 21 -19.66 -7.41 8.55
CA PRO A 21 -20.45 -6.38 9.22
C PRO A 21 -19.75 -5.78 10.44
N LEU A 22 -19.10 -6.62 11.25
CA LEU A 22 -18.33 -6.17 12.42
C LEU A 22 -17.18 -5.24 12.01
N GLY A 23 -16.41 -5.56 10.98
CA GLY A 23 -15.34 -4.69 10.46
C GLY A 23 -15.85 -3.38 9.87
N ARG A 24 -17.05 -3.37 9.27
CA ARG A 24 -17.68 -2.13 8.76
C ARG A 24 -18.08 -1.20 9.91
N ILE A 25 -18.77 -1.76 10.91
CA ILE A 25 -19.31 -1.02 12.05
C ILE A 25 -18.21 -0.60 13.03
N TYR A 26 -17.16 -1.43 13.20
CA TYR A 26 -16.11 -1.15 14.16
C TYR A 26 -15.39 0.16 13.81
N PRO A 27 -15.35 1.16 14.71
CA PRO A 27 -14.77 2.47 14.44
C PRO A 27 -13.26 2.39 14.15
N LYS A 28 -12.78 3.23 13.22
CA LYS A 28 -11.34 3.33 12.89
C LYS A 28 -10.67 4.24 13.93
N TYR A 29 -10.27 3.66 15.06
CA TYR A 29 -9.57 4.39 16.12
C TYR A 29 -8.06 4.28 15.92
N ASP A 30 -7.52 5.13 15.06
CA ASP A 30 -6.08 5.18 14.77
C ASP A 30 -5.23 5.60 15.99
N PHE A 31 -5.84 6.18 17.03
CA PHE A 31 -5.17 6.55 18.28
C PHE A 31 -5.04 5.40 19.29
N LEU A 32 -5.82 4.32 19.16
CA LEU A 32 -5.72 3.18 20.09
C LEU A 32 -4.41 2.41 19.88
N PRO A 33 -3.88 1.69 20.88
CA PRO A 33 -2.73 0.81 20.69
C PRO A 33 -3.07 -0.33 19.69
N PRO A 34 -2.07 -0.87 18.95
CA PRO A 34 -2.28 -1.87 17.89
C PRO A 34 -3.22 -3.05 18.21
N PRO A 35 -3.21 -3.68 19.41
CA PRO A 35 -4.14 -4.79 19.70
C PRO A 35 -5.61 -4.39 19.73
N LEU A 36 -5.91 -3.10 19.93
CA LEU A 36 -7.27 -2.56 19.98
C LEU A 36 -7.73 -1.99 18.62
N ARG A 37 -6.85 -1.95 17.62
CA ARG A 37 -7.19 -1.53 16.23
C ARG A 37 -7.83 -2.68 15.45
N LEU A 38 -8.93 -3.22 15.97
CA LEU A 38 -9.55 -4.44 15.44
C LEU A 38 -10.23 -4.25 14.08
N LYS A 39 -10.58 -3.02 13.69
CA LYS A 39 -11.23 -2.76 12.39
C LYS A 39 -10.48 -3.41 11.23
N PHE A 40 -9.18 -3.17 11.14
CA PHE A 40 -8.33 -3.67 10.06
C PHE A 40 -8.23 -5.20 10.09
N LEU A 41 -8.01 -5.79 11.27
CA LEU A 41 -7.96 -7.25 11.44
C LEU A 41 -9.27 -7.92 11.06
N LEU A 42 -10.41 -7.40 11.53
CA LEU A 42 -11.74 -7.93 11.23
C LEU A 42 -12.08 -7.82 9.75
N THR A 43 -11.79 -6.68 9.13
CA THR A 43 -11.99 -6.47 7.70
C THR A 43 -11.11 -7.42 6.89
N ASN A 44 -9.82 -7.53 7.19
CA ASN A 44 -8.93 -8.43 6.45
C ASN A 44 -9.33 -9.90 6.64
N LEU A 45 -9.68 -10.32 7.86
CA LEU A 45 -10.22 -11.67 8.11
C LEU A 45 -11.54 -11.94 7.39
N SER A 46 -12.32 -10.92 7.02
CA SER A 46 -13.55 -11.11 6.23
C SER A 46 -13.32 -11.29 4.73
N CYS A 47 -12.09 -11.03 4.27
CA CYS A 47 -11.69 -11.05 2.87
C CYS A 47 -10.96 -12.35 2.48
N SER A 48 -10.85 -12.60 1.17
CA SER A 48 -9.88 -13.55 0.63
C SER A 48 -8.44 -13.07 0.90
N HIS A 49 -7.43 -13.92 0.73
CA HIS A 49 -6.03 -13.50 0.85
C HIS A 49 -5.65 -12.42 -0.17
N GLU A 50 -6.21 -12.52 -1.36
CA GLU A 50 -5.95 -11.63 -2.49
C GLU A 50 -6.60 -10.27 -2.27
N GLU A 51 -7.87 -10.27 -1.82
CA GLU A 51 -8.59 -9.07 -1.43
C GLU A 51 -7.89 -8.35 -0.28
N ALA A 52 -7.44 -9.09 0.73
CA ALA A 52 -6.74 -8.50 1.87
C ALA A 52 -5.37 -7.92 1.47
N TYR A 53 -4.59 -8.64 0.67
CA TYR A 53 -3.33 -8.11 0.15
C TYR A 53 -3.56 -6.84 -0.69
N PHE A 54 -4.56 -6.82 -1.57
CA PHE A 54 -4.90 -5.62 -2.34
C PHE A 54 -5.27 -4.44 -1.44
N ARG A 55 -6.04 -4.69 -0.37
CA ARG A 55 -6.38 -3.64 0.62
C ARG A 55 -5.16 -3.13 1.36
N ASP A 56 -4.24 -4.01 1.74
CA ASP A 56 -3.00 -3.67 2.46
C ASP A 56 -2.05 -2.83 1.59
N MET A 57 -2.02 -3.11 0.28
CA MET A 57 -1.22 -2.38 -0.70
C MET A 57 -1.91 -1.12 -1.23
N SER A 58 -3.20 -0.94 -0.97
CA SER A 58 -3.98 0.19 -1.46
C SER A 58 -3.94 1.37 -0.50
N MET A 59 -3.46 2.52 -0.99
CA MET A 59 -3.55 3.78 -0.26
C MET A 59 -5.00 4.23 -0.07
N PHE A 60 -5.80 4.18 -1.13
CA PHE A 60 -7.24 4.44 -1.08
C PHE A 60 -8.01 3.12 -1.13
N LEU A 61 -8.70 2.81 -0.04
CA LEU A 61 -9.60 1.66 0.02
C LEU A 61 -10.80 1.85 -0.93
N PRO A 62 -11.41 0.76 -1.42
CA PRO A 62 -12.55 0.83 -2.33
C PRO A 62 -13.68 1.73 -1.81
N GLU A 63 -13.98 1.68 -0.52
CA GLU A 63 -15.05 2.47 0.09
C GLU A 63 -14.69 3.97 0.11
N THR A 64 -13.42 4.30 0.36
CA THR A 64 -12.93 5.68 0.30
C THR A 64 -12.96 6.24 -1.11
N LYS A 65 -12.58 5.44 -2.12
CA LYS A 65 -12.69 5.83 -3.53
C LYS A 65 -14.13 6.14 -3.92
N GLN A 66 -15.07 5.28 -3.51
CA GLN A 66 -16.49 5.49 -3.77
C GLN A 66 -17.06 6.73 -3.08
N ALA A 67 -16.58 7.12 -1.91
CA ALA A 67 -16.96 8.40 -1.32
C ALA A 67 -16.37 9.58 -2.12
N LEU A 68 -15.11 9.48 -2.54
CA LEU A 68 -14.35 10.55 -3.17
C LEU A 68 -14.74 10.84 -4.63
N TYR A 69 -15.13 9.83 -5.40
CA TYR A 69 -15.43 9.99 -6.82
C TYR A 69 -16.74 10.72 -7.06
N SER A 70 -16.73 11.61 -8.06
CA SER A 70 -17.95 12.23 -8.57
C SER A 70 -18.91 11.19 -9.16
N GLN A 71 -20.19 11.53 -9.26
CA GLN A 71 -21.18 10.64 -9.89
C GLN A 71 -20.84 10.36 -11.36
N GLU A 72 -20.28 11.34 -12.05
CA GLU A 72 -19.86 11.18 -13.44
C GLU A 72 -18.69 10.19 -13.55
N LEU A 73 -17.67 10.32 -12.70
CA LEU A 73 -16.54 9.40 -12.71
C LEU A 73 -16.99 7.97 -12.38
N LYS A 74 -17.87 7.79 -11.39
CA LYS A 74 -18.46 6.48 -11.06
C LYS A 74 -19.17 5.87 -12.27
N ARG A 75 -19.98 6.66 -12.97
CA ARG A 75 -20.70 6.23 -14.17
C ARG A 75 -19.73 5.78 -15.27
N ARG A 76 -18.65 6.53 -15.50
CA ARG A 76 -17.62 6.19 -16.50
C ARG A 76 -16.82 4.95 -16.15
N LEU A 77 -16.46 4.79 -14.87
CA LEU A 77 -15.69 3.63 -14.40
C LEU A 77 -16.52 2.34 -14.41
N GLY A 78 -17.83 2.42 -14.19
CA GLY A 78 -18.71 1.25 -14.13
C GLY A 78 -18.20 0.22 -13.13
N ASN A 79 -17.91 -0.99 -13.60
CA ASN A 79 -17.43 -2.11 -12.79
C ASN A 79 -15.89 -2.24 -12.76
N TYR A 80 -15.15 -1.21 -13.19
CA TYR A 80 -13.70 -1.24 -13.17
C TYR A 80 -13.16 -1.32 -11.74
N SER A 81 -12.26 -2.28 -11.51
CA SER A 81 -11.54 -2.42 -10.25
C SER A 81 -10.04 -2.58 -10.50
N PRO A 82 -9.17 -1.78 -9.86
CA PRO A 82 -7.73 -1.98 -9.95
C PRO A 82 -7.27 -3.36 -9.45
N ALA A 83 -8.07 -4.03 -8.61
CA ALA A 83 -7.78 -5.39 -8.14
C ALA A 83 -7.70 -6.41 -9.29
N HIS A 84 -8.35 -6.15 -10.43
CA HIS A 84 -8.29 -7.03 -11.60
C HIS A 84 -6.88 -7.16 -12.18
N HIS A 85 -5.99 -6.18 -11.95
CA HIS A 85 -4.59 -6.27 -12.38
C HIS A 85 -3.79 -7.28 -11.56
N PHE A 86 -4.19 -7.56 -10.33
CA PHE A 86 -3.50 -8.51 -9.45
C PHE A 86 -3.93 -9.96 -9.68
N ALA A 87 -5.18 -10.18 -10.11
CA ALA A 87 -5.76 -11.51 -10.26
C ALA A 87 -4.96 -12.46 -11.18
N PRO A 88 -4.48 -12.04 -12.37
CA PRO A 88 -3.66 -12.91 -13.22
C PRO A 88 -2.35 -13.33 -12.56
N HIS A 89 -1.77 -12.49 -11.70
CA HIS A 89 -0.56 -12.84 -10.97
C HIS A 89 -0.84 -13.85 -9.87
N PHE A 90 -1.92 -13.66 -9.09
CA PHE A 90 -2.34 -14.62 -8.07
C PHE A 90 -2.63 -16.01 -8.65
N GLU A 91 -3.30 -16.07 -9.81
CA GLU A 91 -3.66 -17.34 -10.46
C GLU A 91 -2.42 -18.14 -10.89
N LYS A 92 -1.40 -17.46 -11.45
CA LYS A 92 -0.14 -18.10 -11.89
C LYS A 92 0.59 -18.86 -10.78
N VAL A 93 0.52 -18.36 -9.55
CA VAL A 93 1.25 -18.93 -8.39
C VAL A 93 0.32 -19.57 -7.36
N LYS A 94 -0.94 -19.87 -7.71
CA LYS A 94 -1.93 -20.42 -6.77
C LYS A 94 -1.49 -21.72 -6.08
N HIS A 95 -0.59 -22.47 -6.71
CA HIS A 95 -0.04 -23.73 -6.23
C HIS A 95 1.13 -23.55 -5.24
N CYS A 96 1.69 -22.35 -5.12
CA CYS A 96 2.76 -22.05 -4.18
C CYS A 96 2.22 -21.75 -2.77
N ASP A 97 3.08 -21.80 -1.77
CA ASP A 97 2.74 -21.32 -0.44
C ASP A 97 2.41 -19.81 -0.44
N LEU A 98 1.65 -19.37 0.56
CA LEU A 98 1.15 -18.00 0.63
C LEU A 98 2.26 -16.93 0.60
N LEU A 99 3.39 -17.17 1.28
CA LEU A 99 4.47 -16.19 1.30
C LEU A 99 5.10 -16.06 -0.08
N SER A 100 5.36 -17.18 -0.75
CA SER A 100 5.89 -17.18 -2.13
C SER A 100 4.92 -16.52 -3.11
N ARG A 101 3.60 -16.72 -2.93
CA ARG A 101 2.57 -16.02 -3.72
C ARG A 101 2.67 -14.50 -3.57
N ILE A 102 2.71 -14.01 -2.33
CA ILE A 102 2.82 -12.57 -2.02
C ILE A 102 4.12 -11.99 -2.58
N LEU A 103 5.26 -12.66 -2.36
CA LEU A 103 6.56 -12.20 -2.86
C LEU A 103 6.59 -12.10 -4.39
N TYR A 104 6.00 -13.08 -5.09
CA TYR A 104 5.91 -13.03 -6.55
C TYR A 104 5.10 -11.81 -7.03
N ILE A 105 4.01 -11.50 -6.35
CA ILE A 105 3.14 -10.37 -6.73
C ILE A 105 3.83 -9.04 -6.42
N ASP A 106 4.51 -8.93 -5.28
CA ASP A 106 5.35 -7.77 -4.97
C ASP A 106 6.38 -7.53 -6.07
N ILE A 107 7.05 -8.59 -6.57
CA ILE A 107 8.01 -8.46 -7.69
C ILE A 107 7.33 -7.94 -8.96
N LYS A 108 6.13 -8.44 -9.29
CA LYS A 108 5.42 -8.08 -10.53
C LYS A 108 4.67 -6.76 -10.47
N THR A 109 4.39 -6.23 -9.29
CA THR A 109 3.61 -5.00 -9.11
C THR A 109 4.42 -3.98 -8.33
N TYR A 110 4.43 -4.05 -6.99
CA TYR A 110 5.06 -3.06 -6.12
C TYR A 110 6.52 -2.74 -6.44
N MET A 111 7.35 -3.75 -6.68
CA MET A 111 8.75 -3.56 -7.02
C MET A 111 8.92 -2.92 -8.40
N ALA A 112 8.21 -3.45 -9.40
CA ALA A 112 8.31 -3.03 -10.78
C ALA A 112 7.65 -1.68 -11.06
N GLU A 113 6.61 -1.29 -10.31
CA GLU A 113 5.79 -0.11 -10.61
C GLU A 113 5.91 1.03 -9.58
N ASP A 114 6.46 0.78 -8.38
CA ASP A 114 6.73 1.83 -7.38
C ASP A 114 8.23 1.96 -7.09
N ILE A 115 8.86 0.90 -6.58
CA ILE A 115 10.22 1.01 -6.04
C ILE A 115 11.25 1.29 -7.13
N LEU A 116 11.30 0.44 -8.17
CA LEU A 116 12.34 0.53 -9.20
C LEU A 116 12.15 1.75 -10.10
N VAL A 117 10.91 2.03 -10.49
CA VAL A 117 10.57 3.20 -11.33
C VAL A 117 10.99 4.50 -10.66
N LYS A 118 10.72 4.65 -9.36
CA LYS A 118 11.09 5.85 -8.63
C LYS A 118 12.61 6.03 -8.58
N VAL A 119 13.35 4.97 -8.25
CA VAL A 119 14.82 5.05 -8.15
C VAL A 119 15.42 5.38 -9.51
N ASP A 120 15.00 4.67 -10.56
CA ASP A 120 15.50 4.86 -11.92
C ASP A 120 15.23 6.27 -12.44
N ARG A 121 13.97 6.74 -12.38
CA ARG A 121 13.60 8.08 -12.88
C ARG A 121 14.33 9.19 -12.14
N MET A 122 14.46 9.09 -10.82
CA MET A 122 15.14 10.12 -10.03
C MET A 122 16.65 10.09 -10.21
N SER A 123 17.27 8.91 -10.33
CA SER A 123 18.72 8.83 -10.53
C SER A 123 19.12 9.27 -11.94
N MET A 124 18.38 8.83 -12.97
CA MET A 124 18.66 9.18 -14.36
C MET A 124 18.41 10.66 -14.66
N ALA A 125 17.46 11.31 -13.96
CA ALA A 125 17.30 12.76 -14.00
C ALA A 125 18.58 13.54 -13.58
N HIS A 126 19.50 12.87 -12.87
CA HIS A 126 20.80 13.40 -12.47
C HIS A 126 21.97 12.63 -13.10
N SER A 127 21.74 11.91 -14.20
CA SER A 127 22.76 11.09 -14.88
C SER A 127 23.47 10.08 -13.98
N LEU A 128 22.77 9.57 -12.96
CA LEU A 128 23.27 8.54 -12.05
C LEU A 128 22.65 7.18 -12.39
N GLU A 129 23.50 6.19 -12.62
CA GLU A 129 23.08 4.80 -12.82
C GLU A 129 23.10 4.04 -11.48
N VAL A 130 21.92 3.72 -10.96
CA VAL A 130 21.78 2.95 -9.71
C VAL A 130 21.68 1.46 -10.00
N ARG A 131 22.46 0.65 -9.29
CA ARG A 131 22.43 -0.81 -9.39
C ARG A 131 21.73 -1.43 -8.19
N SER A 132 21.01 -2.54 -8.41
CA SER A 132 20.30 -3.30 -7.37
C SER A 132 20.83 -4.74 -7.30
N PRO A 133 21.96 -5.01 -6.61
CA PRO A 133 22.61 -6.32 -6.62
C PRO A 133 21.74 -7.47 -6.11
N PHE A 134 20.77 -7.19 -5.23
CA PHE A 134 19.82 -8.20 -4.75
C PHE A 134 18.82 -8.68 -5.81
N LEU A 135 18.72 -7.98 -6.94
CA LEU A 135 17.86 -8.33 -8.07
C LEU A 135 18.63 -8.97 -9.22
N ASP A 136 19.87 -9.38 -8.99
CA ASP A 136 20.58 -10.26 -9.90
C ASP A 136 19.75 -11.52 -10.19
N PHE A 137 19.70 -11.95 -11.46
CA PHE A 137 18.79 -13.01 -11.87
C PHE A 137 19.20 -14.37 -11.30
N GLU A 138 20.51 -14.67 -11.20
CA GLU A 138 21.00 -15.93 -10.63
C GLU A 138 20.66 -16.00 -9.14
N LEU A 139 20.85 -14.89 -8.43
CA LEU A 139 20.47 -14.79 -7.03
C LEU A 139 18.95 -14.95 -6.84
N MET A 140 18.15 -14.32 -7.69
CA MET A 140 16.69 -14.39 -7.59
C MET A 140 16.16 -15.78 -7.91
N GLU A 141 16.73 -16.47 -8.91
CA GLU A 141 16.41 -17.86 -9.23
C GLU A 141 16.74 -18.79 -8.06
N PHE A 142 17.94 -18.65 -7.48
CA PHE A 142 18.31 -19.40 -6.28
C PHE A 142 17.34 -19.11 -5.11
N VAL A 143 17.06 -17.84 -4.83
CA VAL A 143 16.16 -17.45 -3.73
C VAL A 143 14.74 -17.95 -3.95
N ALA A 144 14.28 -18.07 -5.19
CA ALA A 144 12.97 -18.65 -5.51
C ALA A 144 12.85 -20.11 -5.03
N THR A 145 13.94 -20.89 -5.06
CA THR A 145 13.97 -22.29 -4.59
C THR A 145 13.95 -22.43 -3.07
N ILE A 146 14.30 -21.38 -2.32
CA ILE A 146 14.43 -21.43 -0.86
C ILE A 146 13.04 -21.57 -0.21
N PRO A 147 12.85 -22.54 0.72
CA PRO A 147 11.62 -22.69 1.48
C PRO A 147 11.18 -21.42 2.20
N ALA A 148 9.87 -21.14 2.19
CA ALA A 148 9.29 -19.95 2.83
C ALA A 148 9.65 -19.82 4.32
N THR A 149 9.79 -20.93 5.04
CA THR A 149 10.18 -20.97 6.46
C THR A 149 11.58 -20.42 6.73
N LEU A 150 12.48 -20.48 5.74
CA LEU A 150 13.82 -19.89 5.83
C LEU A 150 13.83 -18.41 5.42
N LYS A 151 12.82 -17.94 4.70
CA LYS A 151 12.62 -16.51 4.39
C LYS A 151 11.99 -15.77 5.57
N LEU A 152 11.00 -16.38 6.21
CA LEU A 152 10.29 -15.89 7.39
C LEU A 152 10.20 -16.99 8.45
N ASN A 153 10.91 -16.82 9.56
CA ASN A 153 10.88 -17.75 10.69
C ASN A 153 10.21 -17.09 11.90
N GLY A 154 8.97 -17.50 12.22
CA GLY A 154 8.18 -16.85 13.26
C GLY A 154 7.95 -15.37 12.95
N LYS A 155 8.42 -14.48 13.82
CA LYS A 155 8.36 -13.02 13.61
C LYS A 155 9.64 -12.46 12.96
N VAL A 156 10.62 -13.30 12.67
CA VAL A 156 11.92 -12.89 12.13
C VAL A 156 11.88 -12.93 10.60
N SER A 157 11.71 -11.76 9.98
CA SER A 157 11.83 -11.57 8.53
C SER A 157 13.30 -11.63 8.08
N LYS A 158 13.53 -11.99 6.80
CA LYS A 158 14.87 -12.07 6.19
C LYS A 158 15.75 -13.06 6.96
N TYR A 159 15.18 -14.15 7.46
CA TYR A 159 15.83 -15.02 8.43
C TYR A 159 17.14 -15.60 7.90
N ILE A 160 17.11 -16.25 6.74
CA ILE A 160 18.31 -16.83 6.11
C ILE A 160 19.37 -15.77 5.78
N LEU A 161 18.95 -14.60 5.28
CA LEU A 161 19.87 -13.48 4.99
C LEU A 161 20.54 -12.95 6.25
N LYS A 162 19.81 -12.91 7.37
CA LYS A 162 20.40 -12.52 8.65
C LYS A 162 21.44 -13.57 9.08
N LYS A 163 21.05 -14.84 9.11
CA LYS A 163 21.95 -15.93 9.49
C LYS A 163 23.22 -16.00 8.66
N SER A 164 23.14 -15.77 7.34
CA SER A 164 24.32 -15.78 6.48
C SER A 164 25.29 -14.62 6.73
N LEU A 165 24.87 -13.54 7.41
CA LEU A 165 25.67 -12.34 7.64
C LEU A 165 26.13 -12.16 9.10
N GLU A 166 25.80 -13.08 10.01
CA GLU A 166 26.17 -12.98 11.44
C GLU A 166 27.69 -12.90 11.66
N HIS A 167 28.48 -13.47 10.76
CA HIS A 167 29.94 -13.42 10.82
C HIS A 167 30.55 -12.15 10.19
N ARG A 168 29.73 -11.31 9.53
CA ARG A 168 30.18 -10.11 8.81
C ARG A 168 29.66 -8.81 9.39
N LEU A 169 28.51 -8.84 10.07
CA LEU A 169 27.83 -7.65 10.58
C LEU A 169 27.53 -7.76 12.07
N PRO A 170 27.70 -6.68 12.84
CA PRO A 170 27.26 -6.60 14.22
C PRO A 170 25.77 -6.95 14.41
N ALA A 171 25.45 -7.62 15.52
CA ALA A 171 24.10 -8.11 15.81
C ALA A 171 23.08 -6.97 15.95
N ASP A 172 23.48 -5.82 16.48
CA ASP A 172 22.65 -4.62 16.63
C ASP A 172 22.23 -4.02 15.28
N ILE A 173 23.09 -4.08 14.26
CA ILE A 173 22.75 -3.69 12.88
C ILE A 173 21.83 -4.73 12.23
N LEU A 174 22.21 -6.00 12.31
CA LEU A 174 21.58 -7.11 11.59
C LEU A 174 20.15 -7.41 12.09
N TYR A 175 19.96 -7.29 13.40
CA TYR A 175 18.69 -7.56 14.09
C TYR A 175 17.91 -6.30 14.46
N ARG A 176 18.36 -5.13 14.01
CA ARG A 176 17.65 -3.85 14.18
C ARG A 176 16.19 -3.94 13.70
N LYS A 177 15.30 -3.22 14.39
CA LYS A 177 13.92 -3.03 13.94
C LYS A 177 13.91 -2.39 12.56
N LYS A 178 13.05 -2.89 11.66
CA LYS A 178 12.88 -2.33 10.31
C LYS A 178 12.50 -0.86 10.41
N GLN A 179 13.29 -0.02 9.73
CA GLN A 179 13.00 1.40 9.54
C GLN A 179 12.70 1.61 8.06
N GLY A 180 11.58 2.25 7.76
CA GLY A 180 11.23 2.64 6.39
C GLY A 180 11.94 3.91 5.97
N PHE A 181 11.86 4.24 4.68
CA PHE A 181 12.32 5.51 4.11
C PHE A 181 11.17 6.52 4.08
N SER A 182 10.61 6.83 5.24
CA SER A 182 9.50 7.79 5.33
C SER A 182 10.03 9.22 5.36
N ILE A 183 9.48 10.07 4.50
CA ILE A 183 9.63 11.52 4.57
C ILE A 183 8.61 12.11 5.56
N PRO A 184 8.88 13.29 6.16
CA PRO A 184 7.94 13.97 7.07
C PRO A 184 6.81 14.67 6.29
N LEU A 185 6.14 13.91 5.41
CA LEU A 185 5.12 14.43 4.49
C LEU A 185 3.96 15.11 5.22
N SER A 186 3.59 14.58 6.39
CA SER A 186 2.54 15.13 7.24
C SER A 186 2.85 16.54 7.74
N ASP A 187 4.13 16.80 8.03
CA ASP A 187 4.59 18.09 8.52
C ASP A 187 4.73 19.07 7.36
N TRP A 188 5.26 18.60 6.22
CA TRP A 188 5.34 19.40 4.99
C TRP A 188 3.96 19.86 4.50
N LEU A 189 2.98 18.97 4.44
CA LEU A 189 1.63 19.31 4.01
C LEU A 189 0.93 20.27 4.98
N ARG A 190 1.23 20.22 6.27
CA ARG A 190 0.67 21.15 7.28
C ARG A 190 1.42 22.47 7.37
N GLY A 191 2.67 22.50 6.93
CA GLY A 191 3.55 23.66 6.93
C GLY A 191 3.85 24.15 5.52
N GLU A 192 5.09 23.94 5.08
CA GLU A 192 5.68 24.58 3.90
C GLU A 192 4.93 24.33 2.59
N LEU A 193 4.34 23.15 2.40
CA LEU A 193 3.60 22.78 1.19
C LEU A 193 2.12 23.12 1.26
N ARG A 194 1.63 23.66 2.38
CA ARG A 194 0.20 23.90 2.58
C ARG A 194 -0.38 24.82 1.50
N GLY A 195 0.24 25.99 1.30
CA GLY A 195 -0.21 26.95 0.30
C GLY A 195 -0.19 26.36 -1.11
N TYR A 196 0.87 25.62 -1.45
CA TYR A 196 0.99 24.97 -2.76
C TYR A 196 -0.12 23.93 -3.02
N VAL A 197 -0.48 23.15 -1.99
CA VAL A 197 -1.61 22.21 -2.07
C VAL A 197 -2.92 22.95 -2.27
N GLU A 198 -3.17 24.00 -1.49
CA GLU A 198 -4.38 24.84 -1.59
C GLU A 198 -4.50 25.47 -2.99
N ASP A 199 -3.43 26.07 -3.50
CA ASP A 199 -3.40 26.72 -4.81
C ASP A 199 -3.49 25.74 -5.98
N THR A 200 -3.01 24.51 -5.81
CA THR A 200 -2.99 23.50 -6.87
C THR A 200 -4.26 22.66 -6.84
N LEU A 201 -4.43 21.89 -5.76
CA LEU A 201 -5.48 20.88 -5.65
C LEU A 201 -6.86 21.51 -5.52
N PHE A 202 -6.99 22.73 -4.97
CA PHE A 202 -8.29 23.40 -4.81
C PHE A 202 -8.53 24.53 -5.82
N SER A 203 -7.68 24.63 -6.84
CA SER A 203 -7.86 25.54 -7.97
C SER A 203 -9.18 25.32 -8.71
N ARG A 204 -9.61 26.34 -9.45
CA ARG A 204 -10.77 26.25 -10.34
C ARG A 204 -10.61 25.12 -11.36
N THR A 205 -9.44 25.04 -12.01
CA THR A 205 -9.13 24.01 -13.00
C THR A 205 -9.29 22.60 -12.41
N ALA A 206 -8.69 22.34 -11.24
CA ALA A 206 -8.77 21.02 -10.60
C ALA A 206 -10.21 20.62 -10.25
N LYS A 207 -11.05 21.60 -9.86
CA LYS A 207 -12.49 21.39 -9.58
C LYS A 207 -13.29 21.11 -10.84
N GLU A 208 -13.04 21.86 -11.90
CA GLU A 208 -13.77 21.75 -13.18
C GLU A 208 -13.47 20.44 -13.93
N ARG A 209 -12.39 19.72 -13.59
CA ARG A 209 -12.13 18.36 -14.13
C ARG A 209 -13.24 17.36 -13.81
N GLY A 210 -13.98 17.58 -12.72
CA GLY A 210 -15.18 16.79 -12.38
C GLY A 210 -14.90 15.34 -11.97
N TYR A 211 -13.67 14.97 -11.60
CA TYR A 211 -13.34 13.61 -11.14
C TYR A 211 -13.78 13.33 -9.71
N PHE A 212 -13.69 14.33 -8.82
CA PHE A 212 -13.89 14.15 -7.39
C PHE A 212 -15.02 15.01 -6.85
N ASP A 213 -15.66 14.52 -5.79
CA ASP A 213 -16.50 15.33 -4.94
C ASP A 213 -15.60 16.19 -4.03
N TYR A 214 -15.52 17.48 -4.34
CA TYR A 214 -14.67 18.40 -3.60
C TYR A 214 -15.13 18.66 -2.17
N GLN A 215 -16.38 18.36 -1.82
CA GLN A 215 -16.80 18.40 -0.42
C GLN A 215 -16.09 17.32 0.38
N GLU A 216 -15.88 16.13 -0.20
CA GLU A 216 -15.13 15.04 0.43
C GLU A 216 -13.62 15.31 0.44
N VAL A 217 -13.08 15.88 -0.65
CA VAL A 217 -11.65 16.31 -0.70
C VAL A 217 -11.36 17.34 0.40
N GLU A 218 -12.23 18.34 0.57
CA GLU A 218 -12.10 19.37 1.60
C GLU A 218 -12.18 18.78 3.01
N LYS A 219 -13.12 17.84 3.25
CA LYS A 219 -13.20 17.13 4.55
C LYS A 219 -11.91 16.38 4.87
N ILE A 220 -11.33 15.67 3.89
CA ILE A 220 -10.05 14.96 4.04
C ILE A 220 -8.95 15.95 4.41
N TRP A 221 -8.86 17.06 3.68
CA TRP A 221 -7.86 18.10 3.89
C TRP A 221 -7.96 18.75 5.28
N GLN A 222 -9.15 19.20 5.67
CA GLN A 222 -9.38 19.85 6.97
C GLN A 222 -9.10 18.89 8.14
N ARG A 223 -9.46 17.61 8.03
CA ARG A 223 -9.15 16.60 9.06
C ARG A 223 -7.65 16.36 9.20
N HIS A 224 -6.92 16.40 8.08
CA HIS A 224 -5.46 16.29 8.08
C HIS A 224 -4.79 17.50 8.74
N LEU A 225 -5.19 18.72 8.35
CA LEU A 225 -4.67 19.95 8.93
C LEU A 225 -4.86 20.01 10.45
N ARG A 226 -6.03 19.58 10.94
CA ARG A 226 -6.34 19.51 12.37
C ARG A 226 -5.65 18.36 13.12
N GLY A 227 -4.90 17.51 12.42
CA GLY A 227 -4.22 16.35 13.00
C GLY A 227 -5.15 15.25 13.52
N ILE A 228 -6.42 15.25 13.09
CA ILE A 228 -7.41 14.25 13.51
C ILE A 228 -7.10 12.89 12.87
N THR A 229 -6.66 12.89 11.62
CA THR A 229 -6.33 11.68 10.86
C THR A 229 -5.22 12.00 9.89
N ASP A 230 -4.22 11.12 9.78
CA ASP A 230 -3.15 11.29 8.81
C ASP A 230 -3.60 10.87 7.41
N TYR A 231 -3.89 11.86 6.56
CA TYR A 231 -4.20 11.68 5.14
C TYR A 231 -3.05 12.08 4.22
N SER A 232 -1.81 12.19 4.73
CA SER A 232 -0.66 12.71 3.97
C SER A 232 -0.51 12.04 2.60
N ALA A 233 -0.53 10.70 2.60
CA ALA A 233 -0.40 9.93 1.38
C ALA A 233 -1.55 10.19 0.39
N HIS A 234 -2.79 10.32 0.90
CA HIS A 234 -3.98 10.54 0.08
C HIS A 234 -3.94 11.91 -0.60
N ILE A 235 -3.64 12.95 0.16
CA ILE A 235 -3.51 14.32 -0.34
C ILE A 235 -2.38 14.41 -1.36
N TRP A 236 -1.25 13.77 -1.07
CA TRP A 236 -0.12 13.70 -2.00
C TRP A 236 -0.50 13.02 -3.32
N ALA A 237 -1.20 11.89 -3.28
CA ALA A 237 -1.65 11.20 -4.48
C ALA A 237 -2.62 12.05 -5.32
N LEU A 238 -3.54 12.79 -4.68
CA LEU A 238 -4.43 13.73 -5.39
C LEU A 238 -3.67 14.90 -5.99
N LEU A 239 -2.70 15.46 -5.25
CA LEU A 239 -1.82 16.51 -5.74
C LEU A 239 -1.03 16.04 -6.96
N MET A 240 -0.38 14.87 -6.88
CA MET A 240 0.39 14.32 -7.99
C MET A 240 -0.48 14.06 -9.23
N LEU A 241 -1.72 13.62 -9.06
CA LEU A 241 -2.65 13.46 -10.17
C LEU A 241 -2.98 14.81 -10.83
N GLU A 242 -3.24 15.85 -10.05
CA GLU A 242 -3.50 17.19 -10.59
C GLU A 242 -2.27 17.74 -11.34
N LEU A 243 -1.07 17.58 -10.77
CA LEU A 243 0.16 18.00 -11.44
C LEU A 243 0.41 17.22 -12.74
N TRP A 244 0.11 15.92 -12.75
CA TRP A 244 0.19 15.12 -13.97
C TRP A 244 -0.74 15.65 -15.05
N HIS A 245 -1.97 16.02 -14.70
CA HIS A 245 -2.88 16.63 -15.67
C HIS A 245 -2.34 17.94 -16.24
N ARG A 246 -1.83 18.84 -15.38
CA ARG A 246 -1.29 20.13 -15.81
C ARG A 246 -0.08 20.04 -16.74
N VAL A 247 0.65 18.93 -16.67
CA VAL A 247 1.87 18.72 -17.47
C VAL A 247 1.60 17.92 -18.74
N PHE A 248 0.66 16.96 -18.70
CA PHE A 248 0.52 15.96 -19.76
C PHE A 248 -0.87 15.91 -20.42
N VAL A 249 -1.86 16.62 -19.90
CA VAL A 249 -3.24 16.61 -20.42
C VAL A 249 -3.70 17.99 -20.88
N ASP A 250 -3.35 19.03 -20.12
CA ASP A 250 -3.57 20.43 -20.49
C ASP A 250 -2.54 20.88 -21.53
#